data_AF-A0AAU3ZUQ3-F1
#
_entry.id   AF-A0AAU3ZUQ3-F1
#
_cell.length_a   1.000
_cell.length_b   1.000
_cell.length_c   1.000
_cell.angle_alpha   90.00
_cell.angle_beta   90.00
_cell.angle_gamma   90.00
#
_symmetry.space_group_name_H-M   'P 1'
#
loop_
_entity.id
_entity.type
_entity.pdbx_description
1 polymer ?
#
loop_
_entity_poly.entity_id
_entity_poly.type
_entity_poly.pdbx_seq_one_letter_code
_entity_poly.pdbx_strand_id
1 'polypeptide(L)'
;MSLRRKARSVNKVGRPSLLTEEVEGRIIIAARTGIAIELAAEAAGISSATYRRWMARGRAEVTAREDGQPPNRDEDPYVELFEKVRTARAMAAARAMANVRRVADGGIVTKVTTRKYRDPETGQIVEEVTEDRTPPDWRADAWYLERQHRHHYGKDAAIAVEITGLDSGDTAQEERVDLGALAERLNHTLFAVQYPDPPELEDGSVVDAEVIDG
;
A
#
# COMPACT_ATOMS: atom_id res chain seq x y z
N MET A 1 -6.99 -18.55 69.73
CA MET A 1 -7.48 -17.48 68.84
C MET A 1 -7.21 -17.88 67.40
N SER A 2 -8.21 -18.39 66.68
CA SER A 2 -8.06 -18.84 65.29
C SER A 2 -8.46 -17.72 64.33
N LEU A 3 -7.49 -17.15 63.62
CA LEU A 3 -7.72 -16.14 62.58
C LEU A 3 -8.30 -16.83 61.36
N ARG A 4 -9.63 -16.81 61.26
CA ARG A 4 -10.39 -17.27 60.10
C ARG A 4 -10.08 -16.33 58.92
N ARG A 5 -9.09 -16.67 58.10
CA ARG A 5 -8.82 -15.93 56.84
C ARG A 5 -10.06 -16.04 55.97
N LYS A 6 -10.69 -14.90 55.67
CA LYS A 6 -11.84 -14.80 54.77
C LYS A 6 -11.37 -15.21 53.37
N ALA A 7 -11.95 -16.28 52.82
CA ALA A 7 -11.65 -16.74 51.48
C ALA A 7 -11.89 -15.60 50.47
N ARG A 8 -10.93 -15.37 49.58
CA ARG A 8 -11.00 -14.38 48.51
C ARG A 8 -12.19 -14.75 47.61
N SER A 9 -13.22 -13.92 47.61
CA SER A 9 -14.46 -14.12 46.84
C SER A 9 -14.11 -14.35 45.37
N VAL A 10 -14.40 -15.55 44.88
CA VAL A 10 -14.32 -15.93 43.47
C VAL A 10 -15.41 -15.15 42.72
N ASN A 11 -15.00 -14.38 41.71
CA ASN A 11 -15.80 -13.71 40.68
C ASN A 11 -17.21 -13.27 41.07
N LYS A 12 -17.35 -12.01 41.54
CA LYS A 12 -18.60 -11.28 41.33
C LYS A 12 -18.72 -11.04 39.82
N VAL A 13 -19.62 -11.77 39.17
CA VAL A 13 -20.02 -11.48 37.79
C VAL A 13 -20.63 -10.08 37.79
N GLY A 14 -19.80 -9.09 37.44
CA GLY A 14 -20.23 -7.72 37.27
C GLY A 14 -21.16 -7.59 36.06
N ARG A 15 -21.72 -6.40 35.87
CA ARG A 15 -22.44 -6.02 34.64
C ARG A 15 -21.64 -6.51 33.41
N PRO A 16 -22.27 -7.20 32.44
CA PRO A 16 -21.58 -7.68 31.25
C PRO A 16 -20.75 -6.58 30.60
N SER A 17 -19.54 -6.91 30.18
CA SER A 17 -18.68 -6.00 29.43
C SER A 17 -19.39 -5.57 28.15
N LEU A 18 -19.37 -4.26 27.88
CA LEU A 18 -19.82 -3.71 26.60
C LEU A 18 -18.91 -4.14 25.45
N LEU A 19 -17.65 -4.47 25.73
CA LEU A 19 -16.72 -5.05 24.76
C LEU A 19 -16.96 -6.56 24.71
N THR A 20 -17.82 -6.97 23.79
CA THR A 20 -18.06 -8.37 23.42
C THR A 20 -17.31 -8.69 22.13
N GLU A 21 -17.12 -9.98 21.83
CA GLU A 21 -16.53 -10.44 20.56
C GLU A 21 -17.31 -9.92 19.34
N GLU A 22 -18.64 -9.81 19.45
CA GLU A 22 -19.49 -9.28 18.38
C GLU A 22 -19.24 -7.78 18.15
N VAL A 23 -19.15 -6.98 19.22
CA VAL A 23 -18.86 -5.55 19.12
C VAL A 23 -17.45 -5.34 18.57
N GLU A 24 -16.46 -6.08 19.08
CA GLU A 24 -15.10 -6.06 18.54
C GLU A 24 -15.08 -6.40 17.05
N GLY A 25 -15.73 -7.50 16.65
CA GLY A 25 -15.79 -7.95 15.26
C GLY A 25 -16.41 -6.89 14.33
N ARG A 26 -17.49 -6.22 14.76
CA ARG A 26 -18.11 -5.13 13.99
C ARG A 26 -17.18 -3.93 13.86
N ILE A 27 -16.47 -3.54 14.92
CA ILE A 27 -15.49 -2.45 14.86
C ILE A 27 -14.38 -2.79 13.86
N ILE A 28 -13.84 -4.01 13.89
CA ILE A 28 -12.75 -4.44 13.01
C ILE A 28 -13.20 -4.48 11.56
N ILE A 29 -14.38 -5.04 11.28
CA ILE A 29 -14.95 -5.10 9.93
C ILE A 29 -15.11 -3.69 9.37
N ALA A 30 -15.70 -2.77 10.16
CA ALA A 30 -15.87 -1.38 9.77
C ALA A 30 -14.52 -0.66 9.59
N ALA A 31 -13.54 -0.86 10.48
CA ALA A 31 -12.22 -0.26 10.35
C ALA A 31 -11.49 -0.72 9.07
N ARG A 32 -11.67 -1.97 8.65
CA ARG A 32 -11.09 -2.52 7.41
C ARG A 32 -11.65 -1.88 6.14
N THR A 33 -12.84 -1.29 6.18
CA THR A 33 -13.40 -0.56 5.02
C THR A 33 -12.80 0.84 4.87
N GLY A 34 -12.00 1.31 5.83
CA GLY A 34 -11.40 2.64 5.81
C GLY A 34 -12.32 3.76 6.30
N ILE A 35 -13.46 3.48 6.92
CA ILE A 35 -14.28 4.58 7.45
C ILE A 35 -13.62 5.26 8.66
N ALA A 36 -14.09 6.47 8.96
CA ALA A 36 -13.68 7.18 10.15
C ALA A 36 -14.01 6.37 11.41
N ILE A 37 -13.15 6.47 12.42
CA ILE A 37 -13.20 5.67 13.64
C ILE A 37 -14.53 5.86 14.41
N GLU A 38 -15.03 7.08 14.44
CA GLU A 38 -16.30 7.43 15.08
C GLU A 38 -17.48 6.72 14.40
N LEU A 39 -17.46 6.65 13.08
CA LEU A 39 -18.46 5.91 12.29
C LEU A 39 -18.31 4.39 12.48
N ALA A 40 -17.09 3.87 12.61
CA ALA A 40 -16.86 2.45 12.90
C ALA A 40 -17.40 2.06 14.29
N ALA A 41 -17.23 2.92 15.29
CA ALA A 41 -17.78 2.74 16.63
C ALA A 41 -19.31 2.76 16.61
N GLU A 42 -19.90 3.75 15.94
CA GLU A 42 -21.36 3.89 15.83
C GLU A 42 -22.01 2.74 15.04
N ALA A 43 -21.38 2.29 13.94
CA ALA A 43 -21.80 1.10 13.20
C ALA A 43 -21.73 -0.18 14.05
N ALA A 44 -20.80 -0.26 15.00
CA ALA A 44 -20.72 -1.33 15.98
C ALA A 44 -21.68 -1.14 17.19
N GLY A 45 -22.49 -0.08 17.19
CA GLY A 45 -23.48 0.18 18.23
C GLY A 45 -22.91 0.73 19.53
N ILE A 46 -21.70 1.30 19.51
CA ILE A 46 -21.08 1.92 20.68
C ILE A 46 -20.81 3.41 20.43
N SER A 47 -20.85 4.21 21.49
CA SER A 47 -20.53 5.64 21.36
C SER A 47 -19.05 5.84 21.00
N SER A 48 -18.78 6.88 20.23
CA SER A 48 -17.41 7.35 19.95
C SER A 48 -16.59 7.60 21.22
N ALA A 49 -17.23 8.06 22.31
CA ALA A 49 -16.56 8.27 23.60
C ALA A 49 -16.12 6.95 24.26
N THR A 50 -16.97 5.91 24.20
CA THR A 50 -16.64 4.57 24.69
C THR A 50 -15.46 4.00 23.93
N TYR A 51 -15.51 4.05 22.60
CA TYR A 51 -14.44 3.57 21.75
C TYR A 51 -13.11 4.28 22.05
N ARG A 52 -13.10 5.62 22.11
CA ARG A 52 -11.87 6.39 22.38
C ARG A 52 -11.24 6.01 23.72
N ARG A 53 -12.07 5.76 24.74
CA ARG A 53 -11.61 5.30 26.06
C ARG A 53 -10.93 3.93 25.98
N TRP A 54 -11.53 2.98 25.28
CA TRP A 54 -10.95 1.64 25.09
C TRP A 54 -9.61 1.70 24.36
N MET A 55 -9.53 2.48 23.28
CA MET A 55 -8.28 2.67 22.54
C MET A 55 -7.21 3.37 23.37
N ALA A 56 -7.58 4.34 24.22
CA ALA A 56 -6.65 5.00 25.10
C ALA A 56 -6.07 4.03 26.15
N ARG A 57 -6.92 3.15 26.70
CA ARG A 57 -6.52 2.10 27.65
C ARG A 57 -5.56 1.10 27.00
N GLY A 58 -5.93 0.52 25.87
CA GLY A 58 -5.08 -0.42 25.14
C GLY A 58 -3.74 0.18 24.75
N ARG A 59 -3.72 1.41 24.23
CA ARG A 59 -2.48 2.13 23.91
C ARG A 59 -1.59 2.35 25.14
N ALA A 60 -2.17 2.82 26.25
CA ALA A 60 -1.42 3.09 27.47
C ALA A 60 -0.79 1.82 28.05
N GLU A 61 -1.52 0.71 28.03
CA GLU A 61 -1.01 -0.59 28.49
C GLU A 61 0.08 -1.13 27.55
N VAL A 62 -0.05 -0.99 26.22
CA VAL A 62 1.02 -1.35 25.27
C VAL A 62 2.29 -0.57 25.58
N THR A 63 2.21 0.76 25.73
CA THR A 63 3.36 1.60 26.08
C THR A 63 3.98 1.20 27.42
N ALA A 64 3.16 0.95 28.45
CA ALA A 64 3.67 0.52 29.75
C ALA A 64 4.44 -0.81 29.67
N ARG A 65 3.96 -1.77 28.88
CA ARG A 65 4.65 -3.04 28.64
C ARG A 65 5.97 -2.85 27.89
N GLU A 66 5.98 -1.98 26.88
CA GLU A 66 7.21 -1.62 26.14
C GLU A 66 8.26 -0.97 27.07
N ASP A 67 7.82 -0.17 28.03
CA ASP A 67 8.64 0.43 29.08
C ASP A 67 9.07 -0.56 30.18
N GLY A 68 8.71 -1.85 30.04
CA GLY A 68 9.10 -2.93 30.97
C GLY A 68 8.24 -3.03 32.24
N GLN A 69 7.11 -2.33 32.32
CA GLN A 69 6.16 -2.49 33.44
C GLN A 69 5.46 -3.85 33.37
N PRO A 70 5.11 -4.45 34.53
CA PRO A 70 4.39 -5.72 34.56
C PRO A 70 3.00 -5.58 33.92
N PRO A 71 2.57 -6.53 33.08
CA PRO A 71 1.31 -6.43 32.36
C PRO A 71 0.11 -6.51 33.32
N ASN A 72 -0.84 -5.59 33.14
CA ASN A 72 -2.12 -5.63 33.82
C ASN A 72 -3.13 -6.46 33.00
N ARG A 73 -3.50 -7.64 33.52
CA ARG A 73 -4.41 -8.56 32.83
C ARG A 73 -5.83 -8.02 32.65
N ASP A 74 -6.25 -7.06 33.47
CA ASP A 74 -7.57 -6.41 33.31
C ASP A 74 -7.62 -5.49 32.07
N GLU A 75 -6.46 -5.15 31.51
CA GLU A 75 -6.33 -4.34 30.30
C GLU A 75 -6.18 -5.19 29.02
N ASP A 76 -5.97 -6.51 29.14
CA ASP A 76 -5.73 -7.43 28.01
C ASP A 76 -6.79 -7.28 26.89
N PRO A 77 -8.12 -7.22 27.17
CA PRO A 77 -9.12 -7.07 26.11
C PRO A 77 -9.00 -5.76 25.33
N TYR A 78 -8.53 -4.68 25.97
CA TYR A 78 -8.38 -3.39 25.32
C TYR A 78 -7.08 -3.30 24.52
N VAL A 79 -6.02 -3.98 24.97
CA VAL A 79 -4.79 -4.17 24.20
C VAL A 79 -5.11 -4.95 22.93
N GLU A 80 -5.82 -6.07 23.04
CA GLU A 80 -6.18 -6.90 21.90
C GLU A 80 -7.04 -6.13 20.88
N LEU A 81 -8.08 -5.43 21.34
CA LEU A 81 -8.88 -4.56 20.48
C LEU A 81 -8.00 -3.48 19.81
N PHE A 82 -7.12 -2.84 20.58
CA PHE A 82 -6.26 -1.77 20.07
C PHE A 82 -5.36 -2.26 18.93
N GLU A 83 -4.69 -3.40 19.12
CA GLU A 83 -3.79 -4.00 18.13
C GLU A 83 -4.55 -4.47 16.89
N LYS A 84 -5.71 -5.12 17.07
CA LYS A 84 -6.56 -5.57 15.97
C LYS A 84 -7.06 -4.39 15.14
N VAL A 85 -7.49 -3.31 15.78
CA VAL A 85 -7.94 -2.10 15.07
C VAL A 85 -6.77 -1.38 14.38
N ARG A 86 -5.59 -1.30 15.01
CA ARG A 86 -4.38 -0.77 14.37
C ARG A 86 -4.05 -1.56 13.10
N THR A 87 -4.09 -2.89 13.19
CA THR A 87 -3.86 -3.80 12.07
C THR A 87 -4.92 -3.64 10.98
N ALA A 88 -6.21 -3.57 11.34
CA ALA A 88 -7.31 -3.35 10.41
C ALA A 88 -7.15 -2.06 9.60
N ARG A 89 -6.74 -0.96 10.26
CA ARG A 89 -6.48 0.32 9.58
C ARG A 89 -5.27 0.25 8.67
N ALA A 90 -4.20 -0.44 9.07
CA ALA A 90 -3.04 -0.67 8.22
C ALA A 90 -3.42 -1.48 6.97
N MET A 91 -4.27 -2.50 7.11
CA MET A 91 -4.78 -3.27 5.97
C MET A 91 -5.63 -2.40 5.02
N ALA A 92 -6.44 -1.48 5.56
CA ALA A 92 -7.21 -0.54 4.73
C ALA A 92 -6.31 0.38 3.90
N ALA A 93 -5.22 0.90 4.48
CA ALA A 93 -4.19 1.64 3.73
C ALA A 93 -3.51 0.79 2.67
N ALA A 94 -3.09 -0.43 3.02
CA ALA A 94 -2.42 -1.33 2.09
C ALA A 94 -3.33 -1.64 0.88
N ARG A 95 -4.63 -1.84 1.11
CA ARG A 95 -5.62 -2.04 0.05
C ARG A 95 -5.74 -0.82 -0.86
N ALA A 96 -5.84 0.39 -0.29
CA ALA A 96 -5.89 1.63 -1.06
C ALA A 96 -4.64 1.79 -1.94
N MET A 97 -3.45 1.58 -1.37
CA MET A 97 -2.19 1.65 -2.11
C MET A 97 -2.10 0.59 -3.22
N ALA A 98 -2.54 -0.64 -2.94
CA ALA A 98 -2.60 -1.69 -3.96
C ALA A 98 -3.52 -1.31 -5.11
N ASN A 99 -4.65 -0.65 -4.82
CA ASN A 99 -5.55 -0.17 -5.86
C ASN A 99 -4.93 0.96 -6.69
N VAL A 100 -4.23 1.92 -6.05
CA VAL A 100 -3.46 2.97 -6.75
C VAL A 100 -2.45 2.36 -7.71
N ARG A 101 -1.65 1.37 -7.27
CA ARG A 101 -0.68 0.69 -8.15
C ARG A 101 -1.37 -0.02 -9.30
N ARG A 102 -2.44 -0.76 -9.01
CA ARG A 102 -3.23 -1.49 -10.02
C ARG A 102 -3.77 -0.57 -11.10
N VAL A 103 -4.33 0.59 -10.72
CA VAL A 103 -4.81 1.54 -11.73
C VAL A 103 -3.65 2.24 -12.45
N ALA A 104 -2.54 2.54 -11.78
CA ALA A 104 -1.37 3.15 -12.42
C ALA A 104 -0.79 2.28 -13.55
N ASP A 105 -0.81 0.94 -13.40
CA ASP A 105 -0.38 -0.01 -14.43
C ASP A 105 -1.36 -0.12 -15.63
N GLY A 106 -2.52 0.56 -15.54
CA GLY A 106 -3.55 0.62 -16.57
C GLY A 106 -4.95 0.59 -15.95
N GLY A 107 -5.84 1.46 -16.41
CA GLY A 107 -7.24 1.45 -15.98
C GLY A 107 -7.99 0.19 -16.45
N ILE A 108 -9.30 0.17 -16.22
CA ILE A 108 -10.14 -0.98 -16.58
C ILE A 108 -10.22 -1.05 -18.11
N VAL A 109 -10.03 -2.24 -18.68
CA VAL A 109 -10.28 -2.47 -20.12
C VAL A 109 -11.76 -2.22 -20.39
N THR A 110 -12.05 -1.22 -21.22
CA THR A 110 -13.42 -0.84 -21.60
C THR A 110 -13.87 -1.58 -22.84
N LYS A 111 -12.94 -1.86 -23.76
CA LYS A 111 -13.24 -2.52 -25.03
C LYS A 111 -12.05 -3.36 -25.46
N VAL A 112 -12.36 -4.59 -25.89
CA VAL A 112 -11.42 -5.46 -26.60
C VAL A 112 -11.90 -5.52 -28.04
N THR A 113 -11.07 -5.07 -28.98
CA THR A 113 -11.33 -5.20 -30.41
C THR A 113 -10.41 -6.28 -30.96
N THR A 114 -10.99 -7.39 -31.40
CA THR A 114 -10.27 -8.47 -32.07
C THR A 114 -10.46 -8.35 -33.58
N ARG A 115 -9.38 -8.10 -34.32
CA ARG A 115 -9.37 -8.07 -35.77
C ARG A 115 -8.62 -9.28 -36.29
N LYS A 116 -9.29 -10.11 -37.08
CA LYS A 116 -8.66 -11.21 -37.83
C LYS A 116 -8.49 -10.78 -39.26
N TYR A 117 -7.27 -10.76 -39.75
CA TYR A 117 -6.98 -10.46 -41.15
C TYR A 117 -5.94 -11.42 -41.69
N ARG A 118 -5.96 -11.58 -43.01
CA ARG A 118 -4.95 -12.39 -43.69
C ARG A 118 -3.76 -11.48 -43.98
N ASP A 119 -2.61 -11.87 -43.47
CA ASP A 119 -1.34 -11.22 -43.77
C ASP A 119 -1.09 -11.32 -45.29
N PRO A 120 -0.91 -10.18 -45.99
CA PRO A 120 -0.74 -10.16 -47.44
C PRO A 120 0.60 -10.75 -47.92
N GLU A 121 1.64 -10.79 -47.07
CA GLU A 121 2.95 -11.33 -47.44
C GLU A 121 3.05 -12.83 -47.14
N THR A 122 2.60 -13.24 -45.95
CA THR A 122 2.75 -14.62 -45.47
C THR A 122 1.52 -15.49 -45.75
N GLY A 123 0.38 -14.87 -46.07
CA GLY A 123 -0.90 -15.54 -46.28
C GLY A 123 -1.52 -16.14 -45.01
N GLN A 124 -0.88 -15.99 -43.85
CA GLN A 124 -1.34 -16.49 -42.56
C GLN A 124 -2.50 -15.64 -42.02
N ILE A 125 -3.38 -16.24 -41.21
CA ILE A 125 -4.42 -15.49 -40.50
C ILE A 125 -3.80 -14.93 -39.23
N VAL A 126 -3.65 -13.61 -39.17
CA VAL A 126 -3.18 -12.87 -38.00
C VAL A 126 -4.38 -12.40 -37.19
N GLU A 127 -4.32 -12.59 -35.88
CA GLU A 127 -5.28 -12.08 -34.92
C GLU A 127 -4.65 -10.91 -34.16
N GLU A 128 -5.12 -9.70 -34.45
CA GLU A 128 -4.74 -8.47 -33.76
C GLU A 128 -5.76 -8.18 -32.66
N VAL A 129 -5.28 -8.00 -31.43
CA VAL A 129 -6.12 -7.65 -30.27
C VAL A 129 -5.72 -6.27 -29.78
N THR A 130 -6.64 -5.31 -29.89
CA THR A 130 -6.47 -3.95 -29.34
C THR A 130 -7.35 -3.79 -28.11
N GLU A 131 -6.76 -3.35 -27.00
CA GLU A 131 -7.47 -3.07 -25.75
C GLU A 131 -7.55 -1.56 -25.50
N ASP A 132 -8.77 -1.03 -25.44
CA ASP A 132 -9.02 0.32 -24.93
C ASP A 132 -9.17 0.25 -23.40
N ARG A 133 -8.51 1.15 -22.68
CA ARG A 133 -8.56 1.22 -21.21
C ARG A 133 -9.08 2.57 -20.75
N THR A 134 -9.81 2.60 -19.62
CA THR A 134 -10.12 3.87 -18.96
C THR A 134 -8.83 4.56 -18.54
N PRO A 135 -8.79 5.90 -18.53
CA PRO A 135 -7.74 6.61 -17.83
C PRO A 135 -7.66 6.11 -16.38
N PRO A 136 -6.46 5.90 -15.83
CA PRO A 136 -6.31 5.42 -14.47
C PRO A 136 -6.75 6.49 -13.47
N ASP A 137 -7.82 6.24 -12.71
CA ASP A 137 -8.28 7.16 -11.65
C ASP A 137 -7.90 6.64 -10.26
N TRP A 138 -6.76 7.11 -9.77
CA TRP A 138 -6.18 6.79 -8.47
C TRP A 138 -6.57 7.79 -7.36
N ARG A 139 -7.27 8.88 -7.71
CA ARG A 139 -7.40 10.05 -6.85
C ARG A 139 -8.23 9.78 -5.60
N ALA A 140 -9.23 8.92 -5.68
CA ALA A 140 -10.07 8.57 -4.53
C ALA A 140 -9.27 7.86 -3.43
N ASP A 141 -8.42 6.90 -3.79
CA ASP A 141 -7.56 6.19 -2.83
C ASP A 141 -6.44 7.09 -2.30
N ALA A 142 -5.86 7.95 -3.14
CA ALA A 142 -4.87 8.92 -2.66
C ALA A 142 -5.46 9.94 -1.69
N TRP A 143 -6.65 10.47 -1.98
CA TRP A 143 -7.39 11.33 -1.06
C TRP A 143 -7.67 10.63 0.28
N TYR A 144 -8.05 9.35 0.22
CA TYR A 144 -8.25 8.53 1.41
C TYR A 144 -6.95 8.38 2.23
N LEU A 145 -5.85 8.02 1.57
CA LEU A 145 -4.53 7.83 2.20
C LEU A 145 -4.02 9.12 2.85
N GLU A 146 -4.10 10.24 2.14
CA GLU A 146 -3.70 11.56 2.66
C GLU A 146 -4.42 11.87 3.97
N ARG A 147 -5.72 11.58 4.07
CA ARG A 147 -6.53 11.96 5.25
C ARG A 147 -6.44 10.98 6.40
N GLN A 148 -6.52 9.68 6.12
CA GLN A 148 -6.53 8.65 7.16
C GLN A 148 -5.13 8.31 7.69
N HIS A 149 -4.10 8.58 6.89
CA HIS A 149 -2.71 8.26 7.17
C HIS A 149 -1.80 9.48 6.96
N ARG A 150 -2.25 10.65 7.45
CA ARG A 150 -1.55 11.95 7.33
C ARG A 150 -0.08 11.93 7.70
N HIS A 151 0.30 11.16 8.73
CA HIS A 151 1.70 11.06 9.14
C HIS A 151 2.60 10.43 8.05
N HIS A 152 2.04 9.59 7.18
CA HIS A 152 2.79 8.94 6.09
C HIS A 152 2.58 9.59 4.73
N TYR A 153 1.37 10.10 4.45
CA TYR A 153 0.98 10.58 3.11
C TYR A 153 0.51 12.04 3.09
N GLY A 154 0.40 12.69 4.25
CA GLY A 154 0.01 14.09 4.35
C GLY A 154 1.23 15.02 4.27
N LYS A 155 0.96 16.33 4.18
CA LYS A 155 2.01 17.37 4.11
C LYS A 155 2.97 17.34 5.30
N ASP A 156 2.50 16.91 6.47
CA ASP A 156 3.31 16.77 7.69
C ASP A 156 4.40 15.70 7.54
N ALA A 157 4.20 14.70 6.67
CA ALA A 157 5.20 13.68 6.37
C ALA A 157 6.42 14.27 5.65
N ALA A 158 6.20 15.23 4.75
CA ALA A 158 7.29 15.93 4.06
C ALA A 158 8.14 16.76 5.03
N ILE A 159 7.52 17.39 6.03
CA ILE A 159 8.22 18.16 7.06
C ILE A 159 9.11 17.26 7.94
N ALA A 160 8.66 16.05 8.26
CA ALA A 160 9.45 15.10 9.06
C ALA A 160 10.71 14.61 8.35
N VAL A 161 10.68 14.45 7.01
CA VAL A 161 11.84 14.06 6.20
C VAL A 161 12.91 15.15 6.20
N GLU A 162 12.51 16.42 6.16
CA GLU A 162 13.45 17.55 6.18
C GLU A 162 14.19 17.70 7.52
N ILE A 163 13.57 17.35 8.65
CA ILE A 163 14.20 17.47 9.99
C ILE A 163 15.28 16.40 10.21
N THR A 164 15.18 15.24 9.54
CA THR A 164 16.24 14.21 9.58
C THR A 164 17.36 14.43 8.56
N GLY A 165 17.28 15.49 7.75
CA GLY A 165 18.25 15.82 6.69
C GLY A 165 19.35 16.79 7.10
N LEU A 166 19.52 17.11 8.39
CA LEU A 166 20.48 18.14 8.83
C LEU A 166 21.41 17.65 9.95
N ASP A 167 22.11 16.53 9.73
CA ASP A 167 23.42 16.30 10.38
C ASP A 167 24.38 15.46 9.52
N SER A 168 24.27 15.57 8.20
CA SER A 168 25.32 15.11 7.29
C SER A 168 25.84 16.34 6.57
N GLY A 169 26.91 16.91 7.13
CA GLY A 169 27.68 18.01 6.55
C GLY A 169 28.42 17.59 5.29
N ASP A 170 27.71 17.04 4.30
CA ASP A 170 28.15 16.95 2.93
C ASP A 170 27.08 17.64 2.10
N THR A 171 27.34 18.91 1.77
CA THR A 171 26.78 19.50 0.56
C THR A 171 27.04 18.51 -0.55
N ALA A 172 25.99 17.86 -1.06
CA ALA A 172 26.06 17.11 -2.29
C ALA A 172 26.64 18.05 -3.34
N GLN A 173 27.94 17.87 -3.64
CA GLN A 173 28.51 18.46 -4.84
C GLN A 173 27.63 17.92 -5.96
N GLU A 174 27.04 18.83 -6.74
CA GLU A 174 26.49 18.47 -8.03
C GLU A 174 27.64 17.83 -8.82
N GLU A 175 27.72 16.50 -8.78
CA GLU A 175 28.67 15.76 -9.58
C GLU A 175 28.18 15.93 -11.01
N ARG A 176 28.73 16.95 -11.66
CA ARG A 176 28.37 17.36 -13.00
C ARG A 176 28.76 16.22 -13.93
N VAL A 177 27.80 15.36 -14.22
CA VAL A 177 27.98 14.23 -15.13
C VAL A 177 28.44 14.78 -16.47
N ASP A 178 29.67 14.44 -16.86
CA ASP A 178 30.19 14.79 -18.17
C ASP A 178 29.48 13.95 -19.24
N LEU A 179 28.45 14.56 -19.83
CA LEU A 179 27.66 13.96 -20.89
C LEU A 179 28.52 13.65 -22.14
N GLY A 180 29.63 14.36 -22.35
CA GLY A 180 30.58 14.09 -23.41
C GLY A 180 31.32 12.78 -23.19
N ALA A 181 31.90 12.60 -21.99
CA ALA A 181 32.57 11.36 -21.61
C ALA A 181 31.62 10.15 -21.59
N LEU A 182 30.35 10.37 -21.20
CA LEU A 182 29.33 9.34 -21.26
C LEU A 182 28.99 8.95 -22.71
N ALA A 183 28.87 9.93 -23.61
CA ALA A 183 28.61 9.70 -25.03
C ALA A 183 29.76 8.95 -25.71
N GLU A 184 31.01 9.30 -25.40
CA GLU A 184 32.20 8.59 -25.92
C GLU A 184 32.22 7.12 -25.48
N ARG A 185 31.94 6.86 -24.19
CA ARG A 185 31.82 5.49 -23.67
C ARG A 185 30.70 4.71 -24.35
N LEU A 186 29.52 5.33 -24.53
CA LEU A 186 28.40 4.70 -25.22
C LEU A 186 28.78 4.34 -26.66
N ASN A 187 29.43 5.26 -27.37
CA ASN A 187 29.90 5.05 -28.74
C ASN A 187 30.88 3.87 -28.81
N HIS A 188 31.85 3.81 -27.90
CA HIS A 188 32.77 2.67 -27.79
C HIS A 188 32.03 1.34 -27.55
N THR A 189 30.99 1.32 -26.71
CA THR A 189 30.23 0.10 -26.44
C THR A 189 29.30 -0.31 -27.58
N LEU A 190 28.72 0.65 -28.31
CA LEU A 190 27.82 0.38 -29.43
C LEU A 190 28.55 -0.32 -30.60
N PHE A 191 29.82 0.02 -30.84
CA PHE A 191 30.64 -0.63 -31.86
C PHE A 191 31.30 -1.94 -31.40
N ALA A 192 31.31 -2.22 -30.09
CA ALA A 192 31.82 -3.49 -29.54
C ALA A 192 30.78 -4.62 -29.60
N VAL A 193 29.49 -4.29 -29.76
CA VAL A 193 28.43 -5.27 -29.98
C VAL A 193 28.45 -5.67 -31.45
N GLN A 194 29.21 -6.71 -31.78
CA GLN A 194 28.96 -7.47 -33.00
C GLN A 194 27.62 -8.19 -32.82
N TYR A 195 26.60 -7.71 -33.52
CA TYR A 195 25.45 -8.55 -33.79
C TYR A 195 25.93 -9.74 -34.62
N PRO A 196 25.49 -10.97 -34.33
CA PRO A 196 25.76 -12.08 -35.22
C PRO A 196 25.29 -11.70 -36.62
N ASP A 197 26.14 -11.92 -37.63
CA ASP A 197 25.75 -11.69 -39.02
C ASP A 197 24.40 -12.39 -39.25
N PRO A 198 23.39 -11.68 -39.80
CA PRO A 198 22.14 -12.32 -40.15
C PRO A 198 22.48 -13.50 -41.07
N PRO A 199 21.83 -14.67 -40.91
CA PRO A 199 22.13 -15.81 -41.75
C PRO A 199 21.94 -15.40 -43.20
N GLU A 200 23.03 -15.44 -43.98
CA GLU A 200 22.97 -15.28 -45.42
C GLU A 200 22.06 -16.40 -45.95
N LEU A 201 20.88 -16.02 -46.45
CA LEU A 201 20.12 -16.87 -47.35
C LEU A 201 20.83 -16.78 -48.71
N GLU A 202 20.96 -17.91 -49.41
CA GLU A 202 21.79 -18.13 -50.60
C GLU A 202 21.46 -17.27 -51.86
N ASP A 203 20.78 -16.13 -51.73
CA ASP A 203 20.55 -15.19 -52.86
C ASP A 203 21.08 -13.76 -52.67
N GLY A 204 21.62 -13.42 -51.49
CA GLY A 204 22.30 -12.15 -51.26
C GLY A 204 21.40 -10.89 -51.26
N SER A 205 20.08 -11.02 -51.10
CA SER A 205 19.20 -9.86 -50.95
C SER A 205 19.11 -9.36 -49.50
N VAL A 206 19.45 -8.08 -49.29
CA VAL A 206 19.15 -7.32 -48.07
C VAL A 206 17.87 -6.55 -48.34
N VAL A 207 16.82 -6.78 -47.55
CA VAL A 207 15.56 -6.04 -47.66
C VAL A 207 15.73 -4.63 -47.09
N ASP A 208 15.87 -3.63 -47.97
CA ASP A 208 15.68 -2.23 -47.61
C ASP A 208 14.20 -1.99 -47.33
N ALA A 209 13.89 -1.53 -46.12
CA ALA A 209 12.54 -1.17 -45.72
C ALA A 209 12.16 0.19 -46.33
N GLU A 210 11.38 0.19 -47.42
CA GLU A 210 10.71 1.40 -47.89
C GLU A 210 9.48 1.71 -47.02
N VAL A 211 9.46 2.92 -46.47
CA VAL A 211 8.29 3.55 -45.85
C VAL A 211 7.36 3.98 -46.97
N ILE A 212 6.18 3.39 -47.06
CA ILE A 212 5.08 3.87 -47.91
C ILE A 212 3.98 4.39 -47.00
N ASP A 213 3.75 5.71 -47.07
CA ASP A 213 2.60 6.38 -46.46
C ASP A 213 1.30 5.83 -47.02
N GLY A 214 0.42 5.38 -46.12
CA GLY A 214 -0.95 4.94 -46.39
C GLY A 214 -1.79 4.91 -45.12
#